data_AF-A0A3G6ISW7-F1
#
_entry.id   AF-A0A3G6ISW7-F1
#
_cell.length_a   1.000
_cell.length_b   1.000
_cell.length_c   1.000
_cell.angle_alpha   90.00
_cell.angle_beta   90.00
_cell.angle_gamma   90.00
#
_symmetry.space_group_name_H-M   'P 1'
#
loop_
_entity.id
_entity.type
_entity.pdbx_description
1 polymer ?
#
loop_
_entity_poly.entity_id
_entity_poly.type
_entity_poly.pdbx_seq_one_letter_code
_entity_poly.pdbx_strand_id
1 'polypeptide(L)' 'MKISTDCFTWEGTRQQLRAQMIALIPTNPDDETLLRLAAVALDCHPLDLVLDP' A
#
# COMPACT_ATOMS: atom_id res chain seq x y z
N MET A 1 17.33 -14.68 -5.79
CA MET A 1 17.13 -13.24 -5.98
C MET A 1 16.74 -12.65 -4.62
N LYS A 2 17.65 -11.94 -3.97
CA LYS A 2 17.40 -11.28 -2.68
C LYS A 2 17.02 -9.84 -2.96
N ILE A 3 15.83 -9.43 -2.54
CA ILE A 3 15.41 -8.03 -2.53
C ILE A 3 15.86 -7.51 -1.17
N SER A 4 16.85 -6.62 -1.17
CA SER A 4 17.41 -6.01 0.04
C SER A 4 17.06 -4.53 0.01
N THR A 5 16.12 -4.14 0.87
CA THR A 5 15.87 -2.75 1.25
C THR A 5 16.40 -2.59 2.67
N ASP A 6 17.25 -1.59 2.89
CA ASP A 6 18.19 -1.43 4.03
C ASP A 6 17.61 -1.41 5.46
N CYS A 7 16.34 -1.75 5.67
CA CYS A 7 15.71 -1.77 6.99
C CYS A 7 14.96 -3.06 7.35
N PHE A 8 14.85 -4.05 6.45
CA PHE A 8 14.17 -5.30 6.78
C PHE A 8 14.59 -6.45 5.84
N THR A 9 15.27 -7.47 6.37
CA THR A 9 15.43 -8.75 5.68
C THR A 9 14.20 -9.60 5.97
N TRP A 10 13.26 -9.64 5.02
CA TRP A 10 12.09 -10.51 5.09
C TRP A 10 12.45 -11.93 4.62
N GLU A 11 12.11 -12.95 5.42
CA GLU A 11 12.32 -14.37 5.11
C GLU A 11 10.98 -15.08 4.90
N GLY A 12 10.84 -15.79 3.78
CA GLY A 12 9.65 -16.58 3.45
C GLY A 12 9.49 -16.86 1.95
N THR A 13 8.36 -17.44 1.56
CA THR A 13 8.00 -17.68 0.16
C THR A 13 7.24 -16.51 -0.45
N ARG A 14 7.34 -16.31 -1.77
CA ARG A 14 6.56 -15.28 -2.49
C ARG A 14 5.06 -15.31 -2.14
N GLN A 15 4.51 -16.49 -1.89
CA GLN A 15 3.12 -16.67 -1.49
C GLN A 15 2.83 -16.11 -0.09
N GLN A 16 3.74 -16.31 0.88
CA GLN A 16 3.64 -15.74 2.23
C GLN A 16 3.76 -14.22 2.21
N LEU A 17 4.69 -13.67 1.40
CA LEU A 17 4.81 -12.22 1.23
C LEU A 17 3.51 -11.64 0.67
N ARG A 18 2.96 -12.27 -0.38
CA ARG A 18 1.70 -11.85 -0.99
C ARG A 18 0.55 -11.89 0.03
N ALA A 19 0.45 -12.94 0.83
CA ALA A 19 -0.57 -13.05 1.85
C ALA A 19 -0.45 -11.94 2.92
N GLN A 20 0.76 -11.64 3.36
CA GLN A 20 1.03 -10.54 4.31
C GLN A 20 0.68 -9.18 3.70
N MET A 21 1.08 -8.91 2.45
CA MET A 21 0.72 -7.67 1.77
C MET A 21 -0.79 -7.52 1.61
N ILE A 22 -1.50 -8.59 1.24
CA ILE A 22 -2.97 -8.57 1.14
C ILE A 22 -3.61 -8.32 2.50
N ALA A 23 -3.08 -8.90 3.57
CA ALA A 23 -3.59 -8.69 4.93
C ALA A 23 -3.43 -7.24 5.43
N LEU A 24 -2.50 -6.48 4.84
CA LEU A 24 -2.32 -5.04 5.13
C LEU A 24 -3.29 -4.14 4.35
N ILE A 25 -4.00 -4.68 3.35
CA ILE A 25 -5.01 -3.92 2.61
C ILE A 25 -6.24 -3.76 3.52
N PRO A 26 -6.65 -2.52 3.84
CA PRO A 26 -7.87 -2.29 4.61
C PRO A 26 -9.08 -2.91 3.90
N THR A 27 -9.87 -3.71 4.59
CA THR A 27 -11.08 -4.34 4.01
C THR A 27 -12.29 -3.42 4.00
N ASN A 28 -12.31 -2.41 4.87
CA ASN A 28 -13.34 -1.38 4.92
C ASN A 28 -12.69 -0.02 5.25
N PRO A 29 -11.90 0.55 4.32
CA PRO A 29 -11.26 1.84 4.54
C PRO A 29 -12.31 2.95 4.64
N ASP A 30 -12.07 3.92 5.51
CA ASP A 30 -12.78 5.19 5.50
C ASP A 30 -12.33 6.07 4.30
N ASP A 31 -13.08 7.14 4.04
CA ASP A 31 -12.82 8.04 2.91
C ASP A 31 -11.41 8.65 2.96
N GLU A 32 -10.90 8.93 4.16
CA GLU A 32 -9.54 9.45 4.36
C GLU A 32 -8.49 8.42 3.93
N THR A 33 -8.66 7.15 4.32
CA THR A 33 -7.77 6.06 3.92
C THR A 33 -7.85 5.81 2.42
N LEU A 34 -9.05 5.87 1.82
CA LEU A 34 -9.23 5.76 0.37
C LEU A 34 -8.50 6.86 -0.39
N LEU A 35 -8.62 8.12 0.04
CA LEU A 35 -7.90 9.25 -0.57
C LEU A 35 -6.39 9.09 -0.50
N ARG A 36 -5.87 8.64 0.65
CA ARG A 36 -4.43 8.37 0.81
C ARG A 36 -3.95 7.25 -0.10
N LEU A 37 -4.71 6.17 -0.22
CA LEU A 37 -4.40 5.05 -1.12
C LEU A 37 -4.42 5.50 -2.58
N ALA A 38 -5.40 6.33 -2.97
CA ALA A 38 -5.48 6.92 -4.30
C ALA A 38 -4.27 7.82 -4.59
N ALA A 39 -3.82 8.62 -3.61
CA ALA A 39 -2.65 9.49 -3.73
C ALA A 39 -1.37 8.69 -3.98
N VAL A 40 -1.18 7.62 -3.21
CA VAL A 40 -0.06 6.70 -3.41
C VAL A 40 -0.12 6.03 -4.79
N ALA A 41 -1.30 5.63 -5.25
CA ALA A 41 -1.45 4.97 -6.55
C ALA A 41 -1.22 5.91 -7.74
N LEU A 42 -1.55 7.19 -7.58
CA LEU A 42 -1.42 8.23 -8.61
C LEU A 42 -0.10 9.01 -8.52
N ASP A 43 0.76 8.68 -7.56
CA ASP A 43 2.02 9.39 -7.27
C ASP A 43 1.82 10.90 -7.04
N CYS A 44 0.78 11.26 -6.29
CA CYS A 44 0.43 12.64 -5.96
C CYS A 44 0.15 12.83 -4.47
N HIS A 45 0.11 14.09 -4.00
CA HIS A 45 -0.24 14.33 -2.59
C HIS A 45 -1.75 14.13 -2.35
N PRO A 46 -2.17 13.65 -1.17
CA PRO A 46 -3.59 13.48 -0.83
C PRO A 46 -4.43 14.76 -0.97
N LEU A 47 -3.80 15.92 -0.80
CA LEU A 47 -4.42 17.24 -0.97
C LEU A 47 -4.68 17.59 -2.44
N ASP A 48 -3.96 16.98 -3.38
CA ASP A 48 -4.13 17.18 -4.82
C ASP A 48 -5.25 16.27 -5.38
N LEU A 49 -5.67 15.27 -4.60
CA LEU A 49 -6.81 14.40 -4.89
C LEU A 49 -8.10 15.06 -4.42
N VAL A 50 -8.55 16.04 -5.20
CA VAL A 50 -9.94 16.49 -5.16
C VAL A 50 -10.74 15.59 -6.11
N LEU A 51 -11.50 14.67 -5.55
CA LEU A 51 -12.49 13.89 -6.31
C LEU A 51 -13.71 14.79 -6.51
N ASP A 52 -13.71 15.56 -7.61
CA ASP A 52 -14.92 16.26 -8.08
C ASP A 52 -15.97 15.20 -8.50
N PRO A 53 -17.25 15.34 -8.10
CA PRO A 53 -18.31 14.37 -8.39
C PRO A 53 -18.65 14.18 -9.88
#